data_AF-A0AAE3RMM6-F1
#
_entry.id   AF-A0AAE3RMM6-F1
#
_cell.length_a   1.000
_cell.length_b   1.000
_cell.length_c   1.000
_cell.angle_alpha   90.00
_cell.angle_beta   90.00
_cell.angle_gamma   90.00
#
_symmetry.space_group_name_H-M   'P 1'
#
loop_
_entity.id
_entity.type
_entity.pdbx_description
1 polymer ?
#
loop_
_entity_poly.entity_id
_entity_poly.type
_entity_poly.pdbx_seq_one_letter_code
_entity_poly.pdbx_strand_id
1 'polypeptide(L)'
;MANELVITASSLAERGIDGATWSALKNSIYPGAKDESVMMALDYCRARNLDPLLKPVHLVPMSVKDSKSGKSEWRDVVMPGIGLYRIQADRSGDYAGAKEPEFGPDVTLTLTGIEVTVPQWCKYTVSKRMPSGEIVEFSAKEYWVENYATAGRDTTAPNAMWKKRPYGQLAKCAEAQALRKAWPEIGQQPTAEEMEGKTLEVDARDVTPRSTTEALPLVASEETLQAITDLLTSLNKDWEQDFLPLCSNIFKRDIFQASQLTEEEAQKGFSFLQKKAQVAA
;
A
#
# COMPACT_ATOMS: atom_id res chain seq x y z
N MET A 1 -24.06 7.98 4.99
CA MET A 1 -24.43 7.81 3.57
C MET A 1 -23.43 8.61 2.77
N ALA A 2 -22.60 7.95 1.96
CA ALA A 2 -21.61 8.64 1.14
C ALA A 2 -22.35 9.44 0.06
N ASN A 3 -21.88 10.66 -0.20
CA ASN A 3 -22.40 11.53 -1.25
C ASN A 3 -22.23 10.79 -2.59
N GLU A 4 -23.31 10.31 -3.20
CA GLU A 4 -23.25 9.79 -4.57
C GLU A 4 -22.82 10.95 -5.47
N LEU A 5 -21.70 10.75 -6.19
CA LEU A 5 -21.17 11.73 -7.12
C LEU A 5 -22.14 11.82 -8.30
N VAL A 6 -23.02 12.82 -8.29
CA VAL A 6 -23.90 13.08 -9.43
C VAL A 6 -23.04 13.57 -10.59
N ILE A 7 -22.88 12.72 -11.61
CA ILE A 7 -22.12 13.04 -12.82
C ILE A 7 -22.98 14.00 -13.65
N THR A 8 -22.54 15.25 -13.76
CA THR A 8 -23.23 16.30 -14.52
C THR A 8 -22.36 16.75 -15.69
N ALA A 9 -22.96 17.40 -16.68
CA ALA A 9 -22.19 18.04 -17.76
C ALA A 9 -21.16 19.05 -17.21
N SER A 10 -21.48 19.72 -16.10
CA SER A 10 -20.56 20.63 -15.40
C SER A 10 -19.35 19.89 -14.84
N SER A 11 -19.55 18.76 -14.15
CA SER A 11 -18.45 18.02 -13.53
C SER A 11 -17.52 17.33 -14.54
N LEU A 12 -18.03 17.03 -15.74
CA LEU A 12 -17.24 16.59 -16.89
C LEU A 12 -16.45 17.75 -17.53
N ALA A 13 -17.10 18.91 -17.72
CA ALA A 13 -16.46 20.10 -18.27
C ALA A 13 -15.32 20.63 -17.39
N GLU A 14 -15.47 20.59 -16.06
CA GLU A 14 -14.39 20.88 -15.10
C GLU A 14 -13.15 19.99 -15.30
N ARG A 15 -13.35 18.79 -15.84
CA ARG A 15 -12.31 17.81 -16.19
C ARG A 15 -11.82 17.91 -17.63
N GLY A 16 -12.35 18.86 -18.40
CA GLY A 16 -12.00 19.04 -19.81
C GLY A 16 -12.51 17.91 -20.70
N ILE A 17 -13.56 17.19 -20.27
CA ILE A 17 -14.16 16.08 -21.00
C ILE A 17 -15.55 16.47 -21.47
N ASP A 18 -15.83 16.25 -22.75
CA ASP A 18 -17.18 16.41 -23.31
C ASP A 18 -18.01 15.13 -23.18
N GLY A 19 -19.32 15.26 -23.43
CA GLY A 19 -20.25 14.13 -23.32
C GLY A 19 -19.93 12.97 -24.29
N ALA A 20 -19.36 13.27 -25.46
CA ALA A 20 -18.99 12.25 -26.46
C ALA A 20 -17.81 11.40 -25.98
N THR A 21 -16.77 12.05 -25.47
CA THR A 21 -15.59 11.41 -24.89
C THR A 21 -15.97 10.61 -23.66
N TRP A 22 -16.83 11.15 -22.79
CA TRP A 22 -17.39 10.40 -21.67
C TRP A 22 -18.12 9.12 -22.11
N SER A 23 -18.96 9.21 -23.14
CA SER A 23 -19.64 8.05 -23.72
C SER A 23 -18.65 7.01 -24.26
N ALA A 24 -17.60 7.44 -24.95
CA ALA A 24 -16.56 6.55 -25.45
C ALA A 24 -15.81 5.84 -24.31
N LEU A 25 -15.47 6.56 -23.24
CA LEU A 25 -14.81 6.01 -22.06
C LEU A 25 -15.65 4.91 -21.40
N LYS A 26 -16.95 5.15 -21.21
CA LYS A 26 -17.84 4.18 -20.56
C LYS A 26 -18.16 2.97 -21.44
N ASN A 27 -18.42 3.19 -22.72
CA ASN A 27 -18.96 2.15 -23.58
C ASN A 27 -17.88 1.33 -24.31
N SER A 28 -16.69 1.89 -24.50
CA SER A 28 -15.61 1.24 -25.25
C SER A 28 -14.37 0.97 -24.41
N ILE A 29 -13.92 1.94 -23.60
CA ILE A 29 -12.64 1.83 -22.89
C ILE A 29 -12.77 1.05 -21.57
N TYR A 30 -13.82 1.38 -20.79
CA TYR A 30 -14.15 0.79 -19.49
C TYR A 30 -15.58 0.23 -19.46
N PRO A 31 -15.93 -0.70 -20.37
CA PRO A 31 -17.28 -1.26 -20.43
C PRO A 31 -17.65 -1.96 -19.12
N GLY A 32 -18.83 -1.61 -18.58
CA GLY A 32 -19.38 -2.19 -17.36
C GLY A 32 -18.82 -1.64 -16.05
N ALA A 33 -17.86 -0.71 -16.10
CA ALA A 33 -17.39 -0.02 -14.90
C ALA A 33 -18.42 0.99 -14.39
N LYS A 34 -18.43 1.23 -13.07
CA LYS A 34 -19.28 2.26 -12.46
C LYS A 34 -18.82 3.65 -12.90
N ASP A 35 -19.75 4.59 -13.01
CA ASP A 35 -19.46 5.97 -13.39
C ASP A 35 -18.42 6.60 -12.44
N GLU A 36 -18.48 6.33 -11.11
CA GLU A 36 -17.46 6.86 -10.19
C GLU A 36 -16.07 6.24 -10.42
N SER A 37 -16.01 4.96 -10.80
CA SER A 37 -14.75 4.29 -11.12
C SER A 37 -14.11 4.87 -12.39
N VAL A 38 -14.93 5.16 -13.42
CA VAL A 38 -14.44 5.81 -14.65
C VAL A 38 -13.97 7.23 -14.36
N MET A 39 -14.66 7.98 -13.48
CA MET A 39 -14.17 9.29 -13.02
C MET A 39 -12.84 9.19 -12.29
N MET A 40 -12.67 8.17 -11.44
CA MET A 40 -11.40 7.95 -10.74
C MET A 40 -10.25 7.68 -11.73
N ALA A 41 -10.48 6.88 -12.78
CA ALA A 41 -9.49 6.67 -13.84
C ALA A 41 -9.18 7.97 -14.60
N LEU A 42 -10.19 8.80 -14.87
CA LEU A 42 -10.04 10.09 -15.53
C LEU A 42 -9.22 11.08 -14.67
N ASP A 43 -9.54 11.21 -13.40
CA ASP A 43 -8.81 12.08 -12.46
C ASP A 43 -7.36 11.61 -12.29
N TYR A 44 -7.13 10.29 -12.26
CA TYR A 44 -5.80 9.72 -12.26
C TYR A 44 -4.99 10.11 -13.50
N CYS A 45 -5.60 9.99 -14.69
CA CYS A 45 -4.96 10.35 -15.95
C CYS A 45 -4.66 11.84 -16.02
N ARG A 46 -5.61 12.69 -15.62
CA ARG A 46 -5.46 14.15 -15.60
C ARG A 46 -4.31 14.59 -14.69
N ALA A 47 -4.23 14.06 -13.47
CA ALA A 47 -3.17 14.38 -12.52
C ALA A 47 -1.75 14.03 -13.05
N ARG A 48 -1.65 13.10 -14.01
CA ARG A 48 -0.39 12.64 -14.61
C ARG A 48 -0.21 13.06 -16.07
N ASN A 49 -1.10 13.93 -16.57
CA ASN A 49 -1.12 14.39 -17.96
C ASN A 49 -1.11 13.21 -18.96
N LEU A 50 -1.96 12.21 -18.72
CA LEU A 50 -2.15 11.03 -19.57
C LEU A 50 -3.45 11.13 -20.35
N ASP A 51 -3.47 10.56 -21.56
CA ASP A 51 -4.69 10.42 -22.35
C ASP A 51 -5.51 9.21 -21.86
N PRO A 52 -6.72 9.40 -21.30
CA PRO A 52 -7.54 8.31 -20.81
C PRO A 52 -8.07 7.39 -21.93
N LEU A 53 -8.12 7.84 -23.19
CA LEU A 53 -8.59 7.04 -24.33
C LEU A 53 -7.56 5.98 -24.77
N LEU A 54 -6.28 6.20 -24.46
CA LEU A 54 -5.22 5.20 -24.68
C LEU A 54 -5.21 4.09 -23.62
N LYS A 55 -6.14 4.16 -22.65
CA LYS A 55 -6.28 3.19 -21.55
C LYS A 55 -4.95 2.90 -20.82
N PRO A 56 -4.25 3.92 -20.31
CA PRO A 56 -2.99 3.74 -19.58
C PRO A 56 -3.21 3.05 -18.22
N VAL A 57 -4.44 3.05 -17.71
CA VAL A 57 -4.82 2.42 -16.45
C VAL A 57 -5.98 1.45 -16.65
N HIS A 58 -6.12 0.52 -15.72
CA HIS A 58 -7.18 -0.46 -15.66
C HIS A 58 -8.00 -0.28 -14.38
N LEU A 59 -9.30 -0.58 -14.45
CA LEU A 59 -10.17 -0.68 -13.29
C LEU A 59 -10.27 -2.15 -12.92
N VAL A 60 -9.68 -2.51 -11.79
CA VAL A 60 -9.63 -3.90 -11.31
C VAL A 60 -10.50 -4.02 -10.07
N PRO A 61 -11.56 -4.85 -10.09
CA PRO A 61 -12.36 -5.13 -8.90
C PRO A 61 -11.53 -5.91 -7.89
N MET A 62 -11.38 -5.36 -6.68
CA MET A 62 -10.60 -5.96 -5.61
C MET A 62 -11.45 -6.10 -4.35
N SER A 63 -11.31 -7.23 -3.66
CA SER A 63 -11.89 -7.41 -2.34
C SER A 63 -11.01 -6.71 -1.32
N VAL A 64 -11.47 -5.58 -0.81
CA VAL A 64 -10.77 -4.78 0.19
C VAL A 64 -11.38 -5.09 1.55
N LYS A 65 -10.54 -5.55 2.49
CA LYS A 65 -10.96 -5.77 3.87
C LYS A 65 -10.83 -4.46 4.64
N ASP A 66 -11.94 -3.98 5.19
CA ASP A 66 -11.94 -2.85 6.11
C ASP A 66 -11.31 -3.28 7.44
N SER A 67 -10.24 -2.59 7.85
CA SER A 67 -9.51 -2.89 9.08
C SER A 67 -10.29 -2.55 10.35
N LYS A 68 -11.28 -1.65 10.28
CA LYS A 68 -12.13 -1.25 11.41
C LYS A 68 -13.34 -2.16 11.58
N SER A 69 -14.00 -2.52 10.48
CA SER A 69 -15.21 -3.36 10.54
C SER A 69 -14.94 -4.85 10.32
N GLY A 70 -13.75 -5.21 9.84
CA GLY A 70 -13.38 -6.59 9.49
C GLY A 70 -14.09 -7.14 8.26
N LYS A 71 -14.96 -6.36 7.60
CA LYS A 71 -15.77 -6.77 6.45
C LYS A 71 -14.99 -6.56 5.16
N SER A 72 -15.12 -7.51 4.23
CA SER A 72 -14.59 -7.36 2.88
C SER A 72 -15.65 -6.79 1.96
N GLU A 73 -15.30 -5.73 1.22
CA GLU A 73 -16.14 -5.09 0.21
C GLU A 73 -15.42 -5.08 -1.13
N TRP A 74 -16.17 -5.23 -2.21
CA TRP A 74 -15.62 -5.12 -3.55
C TRP A 74 -15.55 -3.66 -3.97
N ARG A 75 -14.35 -3.20 -4.30
CA ARG A 75 -14.08 -1.85 -4.81
C ARG A 75 -13.23 -1.93 -6.06
N ASP A 76 -13.53 -1.08 -7.03
CA ASP A 76 -12.65 -0.91 -8.18
C ASP A 76 -11.42 -0.12 -7.76
N VAL A 77 -10.24 -0.60 -8.16
CA VAL A 77 -8.96 0.07 -7.93
C VAL A 77 -8.38 0.47 -9.28
N VAL A 78 -7.93 1.73 -9.39
CA VAL A 78 -7.15 2.18 -10.55
C VAL A 78 -5.75 1.57 -10.47
N MET A 79 -5.39 0.78 -11.47
CA MET A 79 -4.10 0.12 -11.55
C MET A 79 -3.39 0.50 -12.84
N PRO A 80 -2.09 0.86 -12.80
CA PRO A 80 -1.34 1.17 -14.01
C PRO A 80 -1.25 -0.07 -14.91
N GLY A 81 -1.38 0.12 -16.22
CA GLY A 81 -0.96 -0.90 -17.18
C GLY A 81 0.51 -0.70 -17.55
N ILE A 82 1.13 -1.70 -18.18
CA ILE A 82 2.49 -1.57 -18.71
C ILE A 82 2.68 -0.36 -19.64
N GLY A 83 1.61 0.03 -20.36
CA GLY A 83 1.62 1.21 -21.23
C GLY A 83 1.93 2.51 -20.48
N LEU A 84 1.44 2.66 -19.24
CA LEU A 84 1.73 3.83 -18.42
C LEU A 84 3.22 3.90 -18.06
N TYR A 85 3.83 2.76 -17.72
CA TYR A 85 5.25 2.72 -17.35
C TYR A 85 6.15 3.05 -18.52
N ARG A 86 5.77 2.58 -19.72
CA ARG A 86 6.46 2.95 -20.96
C ARG A 86 6.37 4.44 -21.24
N ILE A 87 5.18 5.05 -21.06
CA ILE A 87 4.99 6.49 -21.23
C ILE A 87 5.85 7.27 -20.22
N GLN A 88 5.91 6.84 -18.96
CA GLN A 88 6.72 7.50 -17.93
C GLN A 88 8.22 7.38 -18.23
N ALA A 89 8.69 6.20 -18.64
CA ALA A 89 10.08 6.00 -19.02
C ALA A 89 10.44 6.88 -20.23
N ASP A 90 9.63 6.91 -21.28
CA ASP A 90 9.86 7.78 -22.44
C ASP A 90 9.90 9.28 -22.07
N ARG A 91 8.92 9.73 -21.28
CA ARG A 91 8.83 11.13 -20.82
C ARG A 91 9.95 11.54 -19.87
N SER A 92 10.68 10.60 -19.28
CA SER A 92 11.85 10.93 -18.45
C SER A 92 13.00 11.54 -19.27
N GLY A 93 13.00 11.33 -20.59
CA GLY A 93 14.04 11.84 -21.50
C GLY A 93 15.36 11.06 -21.47
N ASP A 94 15.47 10.04 -20.62
CA ASP A 94 16.68 9.23 -20.48
C ASP A 94 16.50 7.75 -20.85
N TYR A 95 15.32 7.37 -21.36
CA TYR A 95 15.07 6.05 -21.92
C TYR A 95 15.94 5.80 -23.17
N ALA A 96 16.78 4.77 -23.12
CA ALA A 96 17.74 4.43 -24.17
C ALA A 96 17.38 3.14 -24.94
N GLY A 97 16.12 2.68 -24.84
CA GLY A 97 15.63 1.49 -25.51
C GLY A 97 15.56 0.26 -24.59
N ALA A 98 15.23 -0.89 -25.19
CA ALA A 98 15.14 -2.17 -24.49
C ALA A 98 15.64 -3.31 -25.39
N LYS A 99 16.02 -4.42 -24.75
CA LYS A 99 16.34 -5.67 -25.44
C LYS A 99 15.09 -6.53 -25.57
N GLU A 100 15.09 -7.42 -26.56
CA GLU A 100 14.10 -8.48 -26.66
C GLU A 100 14.07 -9.32 -25.37
N PRO A 101 12.90 -9.84 -24.96
CA PRO A 101 12.80 -10.71 -23.80
C PRO A 101 13.59 -12.01 -24.00
N GLU A 102 14.39 -12.36 -23.00
CA GLU A 102 15.09 -13.64 -22.93
C GLU A 102 14.24 -14.63 -22.14
N PHE A 103 13.98 -15.82 -22.70
CA PHE A 103 13.20 -16.85 -22.03
C PHE A 103 14.06 -18.02 -21.56
N GLY A 104 13.69 -18.57 -20.42
CA GLY A 104 14.19 -19.86 -19.96
C GLY A 104 13.66 -21.02 -20.80
N PRO A 105 14.13 -22.24 -20.52
CA PRO A 105 13.65 -23.43 -21.22
C PRO A 105 12.15 -23.64 -20.99
N ASP A 106 11.51 -24.24 -21.98
CA ASP A 106 10.13 -24.72 -21.89
C ASP A 106 10.02 -25.80 -20.81
N VAL A 107 9.04 -25.66 -19.93
CA VAL A 107 8.68 -26.63 -18.90
C VAL A 107 7.22 -27.03 -19.08
N THR A 108 6.95 -28.34 -19.05
CA THR A 108 5.59 -28.87 -19.04
C THR A 108 5.15 -29.07 -17.59
N LEU A 109 4.04 -28.43 -17.23
CA LEU A 109 3.45 -28.47 -15.89
C LEU A 109 2.06 -29.11 -15.97
N THR A 110 1.76 -30.00 -15.04
CA THR A 110 0.40 -30.56 -14.87
C THR A 110 -0.34 -29.77 -13.79
N LEU A 111 -1.25 -28.89 -14.19
CA LEU A 111 -2.00 -27.98 -13.30
C LEU A 111 -3.48 -28.36 -13.31
N THR A 112 -3.99 -28.87 -12.19
CA THR A 112 -5.37 -29.40 -12.08
C THR A 112 -5.72 -30.38 -13.21
N GLY A 113 -4.79 -31.30 -13.53
CA GLY A 113 -4.97 -32.30 -14.58
C GLY A 113 -4.84 -31.80 -16.03
N ILE A 114 -4.49 -30.52 -16.24
CA ILE A 114 -4.21 -29.95 -17.56
C ILE A 114 -2.70 -29.82 -17.72
N GLU A 115 -2.15 -30.36 -18.81
CA GLU A 115 -0.76 -30.13 -19.19
C GLU A 115 -0.62 -28.81 -19.94
N VAL A 116 0.31 -27.97 -19.50
CA VAL A 116 0.67 -26.70 -20.14
C VAL A 116 2.18 -26.61 -20.30
N THR A 117 2.65 -26.20 -21.48
CA THR A 117 4.07 -25.93 -21.75
C THR A 117 4.30 -24.43 -21.77
N VAL A 118 5.18 -23.96 -20.90
CA VAL A 118 5.41 -22.53 -20.60
C VAL A 118 6.91 -22.26 -20.42
N PRO A 119 7.40 -21.03 -20.63
CA PRO A 119 8.79 -20.72 -20.30
C PRO A 119 8.98 -20.79 -18.79
N GLN A 120 10.10 -21.37 -18.32
CA GLN A 120 10.40 -21.40 -16.88
C GLN A 120 10.49 -19.99 -16.29
N TRP A 121 11.13 -19.07 -17.02
CA TRP A 121 11.33 -17.69 -16.62
C TRP A 121 11.40 -16.77 -17.84
N CYS A 122 11.24 -15.47 -17.63
CA CYS A 122 11.53 -14.42 -18.61
C CYS A 122 12.44 -13.38 -17.97
N LYS A 123 13.48 -12.93 -18.68
CA LYS A 123 14.30 -11.77 -18.31
C LYS A 123 14.06 -10.65 -19.30
N TYR A 124 13.72 -9.46 -18.81
CA TYR A 124 13.57 -8.25 -19.63
C TYR A 124 14.62 -7.22 -19.23
N THR A 125 15.21 -6.53 -20.20
CA THR A 125 16.28 -5.55 -19.96
C THR A 125 15.95 -4.22 -20.65
N VAL A 126 15.92 -3.15 -19.85
CA VAL A 126 15.73 -1.77 -20.32
C VAL A 126 17.03 -0.99 -20.14
N SER A 127 17.29 -0.06 -21.05
CA SER A 127 18.50 0.76 -21.05
C SER A 127 18.15 2.19 -20.66
N LYS A 128 18.96 2.79 -19.81
CA LYS A 128 18.79 4.15 -19.31
C LYS A 128 20.08 4.94 -19.45
N ARG A 129 19.99 6.17 -19.95
CA ARG A 129 21.11 7.10 -19.98
C ARG A 129 21.28 7.76 -18.62
N MET A 130 22.41 7.52 -17.97
CA MET A 130 22.73 8.14 -16.69
C MET A 130 23.14 9.61 -16.88
N PRO A 131 23.11 10.45 -15.83
CA PRO A 131 23.59 11.83 -15.90
C PRO A 131 25.06 11.96 -16.35
N SER A 132 25.87 10.93 -16.15
CA SER A 132 27.24 10.83 -16.64
C SER A 132 27.35 10.66 -18.17
N GLY A 133 26.24 10.39 -18.86
CA GLY A 133 26.19 10.07 -20.29
C GLY A 133 26.31 8.58 -20.63
N GLU A 134 26.68 7.74 -19.65
CA GLU A 134 26.74 6.29 -19.82
C GLU A 134 25.34 5.68 -20.00
N ILE A 135 25.23 4.63 -20.80
CA ILE A 135 24.02 3.82 -20.90
C ILE A 135 24.15 2.63 -19.95
N VAL A 136 23.26 2.56 -18.97
CA VAL A 136 23.20 1.48 -17.98
C VAL A 136 21.97 0.61 -18.24
N GLU A 137 22.16 -0.70 -18.14
CA GLU A 137 21.12 -1.69 -18.32
C GLU A 137 20.50 -2.11 -16.98
N PHE A 138 19.18 -2.17 -16.93
CA PHE A 138 18.41 -2.64 -15.79
C PHE A 138 17.59 -3.86 -16.22
N SER A 139 17.82 -4.99 -15.57
CA SER A 139 17.12 -6.24 -15.86
C SER A 139 16.20 -6.68 -14.72
N ALA A 140 15.10 -7.31 -15.10
CA ALA A 140 14.24 -8.07 -14.19
C ALA A 140 14.01 -9.46 -14.74
N LYS A 141 13.99 -10.45 -13.85
CA LYS A 141 13.72 -11.85 -14.17
C LYS A 141 12.51 -12.29 -13.36
N GLU A 142 11.50 -12.80 -14.05
CA GLU A 142 10.25 -13.29 -13.48
C GLU A 142 10.09 -14.77 -13.81
N TYR A 143 9.61 -15.55 -12.83
CA TYR A 143 9.30 -16.97 -13.02
C TYR A 143 7.83 -17.15 -13.35
N TRP A 144 7.51 -18.01 -14.31
CA TRP A 144 6.13 -18.19 -14.77
C TRP A 144 5.22 -18.63 -13.64
N VAL A 145 5.67 -19.59 -12.82
CA VAL A 145 4.91 -20.17 -11.70
C VAL A 145 4.58 -19.16 -10.58
N GLU A 146 5.31 -18.05 -10.50
CA GLU A 146 5.09 -16.98 -9.50
C GLU A 146 4.11 -15.90 -10.02
N ASN A 147 3.94 -15.81 -11.35
CA ASN A 147 3.27 -14.70 -11.99
C ASN A 147 1.91 -15.04 -12.58
N TYR A 148 1.72 -16.27 -13.05
CA TYR A 148 0.51 -16.63 -13.80
C TYR A 148 -0.79 -16.47 -12.98
N ALA A 149 -1.85 -16.03 -13.66
CA ALA A 149 -3.17 -15.95 -13.06
C ALA A 149 -3.93 -17.26 -13.23
N THR A 150 -4.57 -17.74 -12.16
CA THR A 150 -5.43 -18.93 -12.21
C THR A 150 -6.80 -18.60 -12.82
N ALA A 151 -7.47 -19.62 -13.38
CA ALA A 151 -8.80 -19.49 -13.97
C ALA A 151 -9.90 -19.22 -12.93
N GLY A 152 -9.60 -19.44 -11.65
CA GLY A 152 -10.51 -19.24 -10.53
C GLY A 152 -9.81 -19.52 -9.21
N ARG A 153 -10.50 -19.23 -8.11
CA ARG A 153 -9.95 -19.33 -6.75
C ARG A 153 -9.59 -20.77 -6.34
N ASP A 154 -10.35 -21.75 -6.81
CA ASP A 154 -10.25 -23.15 -6.38
C ASP A 154 -9.48 -24.04 -7.38
N THR A 155 -8.69 -23.44 -8.28
CA THR A 155 -7.93 -24.17 -9.29
C THR A 155 -6.53 -23.60 -9.46
N THR A 156 -5.57 -24.48 -9.76
CA THR A 156 -4.23 -24.10 -10.19
C THR A 156 -4.11 -23.97 -11.71
N ALA A 157 -5.18 -24.26 -12.46
CA ALA A 157 -5.17 -24.12 -13.90
C ALA A 157 -5.07 -22.63 -14.31
N PRO A 158 -4.22 -22.27 -15.28
CA PRO A 158 -4.11 -20.89 -15.75
C PRO A 158 -5.41 -20.40 -16.40
N ASN A 159 -5.65 -19.10 -16.36
CA ASN A 159 -6.77 -18.48 -17.05
C ASN A 159 -6.62 -18.54 -18.58
N ALA A 160 -7.67 -18.16 -19.33
CA ALA A 160 -7.66 -18.23 -20.80
C ALA A 160 -6.52 -17.43 -21.45
N MET A 161 -6.12 -16.35 -20.81
CA MET A 161 -5.16 -15.39 -21.33
C MET A 161 -3.72 -15.91 -21.15
N TRP A 162 -3.40 -16.44 -19.97
CA TRP A 162 -2.14 -17.14 -19.67
C TRP A 162 -1.98 -18.46 -20.42
N LYS A 163 -3.07 -19.17 -20.73
CA LYS A 163 -3.05 -20.33 -21.64
C LYS A 163 -2.72 -19.95 -23.08
N LYS A 164 -3.28 -18.83 -23.57
CA LYS A 164 -3.15 -18.42 -24.97
C LYS A 164 -1.80 -17.74 -25.27
N ARG A 165 -1.26 -16.97 -24.33
CA ARG A 165 -0.04 -16.17 -24.55
C ARG A 165 0.96 -16.24 -23.37
N PRO A 166 1.40 -17.43 -22.92
CA PRO A 166 2.21 -17.57 -21.71
C PRO A 166 3.52 -16.75 -21.74
N TYR A 167 4.20 -16.75 -22.89
CA TYR A 167 5.42 -15.95 -23.11
C TYR A 167 5.15 -14.44 -23.04
N GLY A 168 4.13 -13.98 -23.76
CA GLY A 168 3.80 -12.56 -23.84
C GLY A 168 3.37 -11.98 -22.50
N GLN A 169 2.68 -12.75 -21.66
CA GLN A 169 2.28 -12.28 -20.34
C GLN A 169 3.45 -12.19 -19.38
N LEU A 170 4.30 -13.22 -19.36
CA LEU A 170 5.47 -13.18 -18.50
C LEU A 170 6.44 -12.06 -18.91
N ALA A 171 6.60 -11.82 -20.21
CA ALA A 171 7.41 -10.72 -20.71
C ALA A 171 6.90 -9.34 -20.24
N LYS A 172 5.58 -9.12 -20.22
CA LYS A 172 5.01 -7.86 -19.69
C LYS A 172 5.27 -7.68 -18.21
N CYS A 173 5.16 -8.74 -17.41
CA CYS A 173 5.46 -8.69 -15.97
C CYS A 173 6.94 -8.37 -15.75
N ALA A 174 7.84 -9.04 -16.47
CA ALA A 174 9.28 -8.78 -16.39
C ALA A 174 9.65 -7.36 -16.84
N GLU A 175 9.03 -6.86 -17.92
CA GLU A 175 9.21 -5.48 -18.38
C GLU A 175 8.73 -4.47 -17.32
N ALA A 176 7.56 -4.69 -16.72
CA ALA A 176 7.03 -3.81 -15.67
C ALA A 176 8.00 -3.70 -14.49
N GLN A 177 8.57 -4.82 -14.04
CA GLN A 177 9.55 -4.82 -12.97
C GLN A 177 10.88 -4.17 -13.38
N ALA A 178 11.35 -4.39 -14.61
CA ALA A 178 12.56 -3.74 -15.13
C ALA A 178 12.42 -2.22 -15.19
N LEU A 179 11.27 -1.72 -15.67
CA LEU A 179 10.95 -0.30 -15.70
C LEU A 179 10.92 0.31 -14.28
N ARG A 180 10.28 -0.37 -13.31
CA ARG A 180 10.27 0.09 -11.90
C ARG A 180 11.67 0.12 -11.27
N LYS A 181 12.56 -0.81 -11.65
CA LYS A 181 13.97 -0.79 -11.21
C LYS A 181 14.75 0.39 -11.78
N ALA A 182 14.51 0.74 -13.05
CA ALA A 182 15.25 1.80 -13.74
C ALA A 182 14.73 3.21 -13.43
N TRP A 183 13.44 3.39 -13.18
CA TRP A 183 12.82 4.69 -12.90
C TRP A 183 11.99 4.66 -11.60
N PRO A 184 12.57 5.09 -10.46
CA PRO A 184 11.84 5.16 -9.19
C PRO A 184 10.55 5.99 -9.24
N GLU A 185 10.50 7.03 -10.08
CA GLU A 185 9.31 7.89 -10.31
C GLU A 185 8.11 7.16 -10.95
N ILE A 186 8.33 5.97 -11.53
CA ILE A 186 7.23 5.10 -11.95
C ILE A 186 6.40 4.64 -10.74
N GLY A 187 7.02 4.57 -9.57
CA GLY A 187 6.40 4.15 -8.32
C GLY A 187 6.41 2.64 -8.11
N GLN A 188 5.76 2.21 -7.04
CA GLN A 188 5.80 0.83 -6.53
C GLN A 188 4.52 0.04 -6.76
N GLN A 189 3.47 0.66 -7.31
CA GLN A 189 2.22 -0.05 -7.58
C GLN A 189 2.51 -1.22 -8.54
N PRO A 190 1.92 -2.41 -8.37
CA PRO A 190 2.01 -3.44 -9.40
C PRO A 190 1.14 -3.05 -10.60
N THR A 191 1.51 -3.54 -11.78
CA THR A 191 0.69 -3.35 -12.99
C THR A 191 -0.54 -4.25 -12.98
N ALA A 192 -1.55 -3.88 -13.76
CA ALA A 192 -2.76 -4.68 -13.95
C ALA A 192 -2.41 -6.09 -14.47
N GLU A 193 -1.38 -6.21 -15.30
CA GLU A 193 -0.85 -7.48 -15.77
C GLU A 193 -0.29 -8.37 -14.65
N GLU A 194 0.39 -7.78 -13.67
CA GLU A 194 0.97 -8.53 -12.53
C GLU A 194 -0.06 -8.96 -11.49
N MET A 195 -1.22 -8.30 -11.47
CA MET A 195 -2.27 -8.47 -10.46
C MET A 195 -3.50 -9.22 -10.95
N GLU A 196 -3.52 -9.63 -12.22
CA GLU A 196 -4.62 -10.40 -12.77
C GLU A 196 -4.86 -11.67 -11.93
N GLY A 197 -6.11 -11.86 -11.47
CA GLY A 197 -6.48 -13.01 -10.65
C GLY A 197 -5.91 -13.04 -9.22
N LYS A 198 -5.15 -12.01 -8.80
CA LYS A 198 -4.59 -11.90 -7.44
C LYS A 198 -5.50 -11.04 -6.56
N THR A 199 -5.58 -11.39 -5.28
CA THR A 199 -6.23 -10.56 -4.26
C THR A 199 -5.19 -9.70 -3.56
N LEU A 200 -5.42 -8.38 -3.45
CA LEU A 200 -4.62 -7.53 -2.57
C LEU A 200 -5.17 -7.65 -1.16
N GLU A 201 -4.39 -8.23 -0.26
CA GLU A 201 -4.56 -7.96 1.16
C GLU A 201 -3.97 -6.58 1.42
N VAL A 202 -4.81 -5.55 1.28
CA VAL A 202 -4.44 -4.22 1.74
C VAL A 202 -4.52 -4.26 3.27
N ASP A 203 -3.38 -4.52 3.91
CA ASP A 203 -3.19 -4.17 5.31
C ASP A 203 -3.23 -2.64 5.40
N ALA A 204 -4.45 -2.10 5.41
CA ALA A 204 -4.70 -0.69 5.65
C ALA A 204 -4.27 -0.41 7.09
N ARG A 205 -2.96 -0.17 7.29
CA ARG A 205 -2.45 0.47 8.49
C ARG A 205 -3.19 1.80 8.58
N ASP A 206 -3.96 1.99 9.64
CA ASP A 206 -4.58 3.26 9.92
C ASP A 206 -3.46 4.27 10.20
N VAL A 207 -3.06 5.02 9.17
CA VAL A 207 -2.06 6.11 9.24
C VAL A 207 -2.70 7.45 9.59
N THR A 208 -4.00 7.45 9.96
CA THR A 208 -4.59 8.64 10.57
C THR A 208 -3.73 8.98 11.79
N PRO A 209 -3.13 10.19 11.86
CA PRO A 209 -2.48 10.61 13.08
C PRO A 209 -3.52 10.43 14.20
N ARG A 210 -3.18 9.68 15.25
CA ARG A 210 -4.03 9.62 16.43
C ARG A 210 -4.29 11.07 16.83
N SER A 211 -5.52 11.54 16.63
CA SER A 211 -5.97 12.81 17.17
C SER A 211 -5.76 12.69 18.67
N THR A 212 -4.69 13.30 19.18
CA THR A 212 -4.39 13.33 20.60
C THR A 212 -5.31 14.40 21.18
N THR A 213 -6.60 14.09 21.20
CA THR A 213 -7.66 14.92 21.76
C THR A 213 -8.55 14.06 22.65
N GLU A 214 -7.95 13.10 23.36
CA GLU A 214 -8.39 12.83 24.72
C GLU A 214 -7.44 13.65 25.60
N ALA A 215 -7.95 14.73 26.18
CA ALA A 215 -7.22 15.46 27.19
C ALA A 215 -6.95 14.50 28.35
N LEU A 216 -5.70 14.04 28.46
CA LEU A 216 -5.24 13.30 29.63
C LEU A 216 -5.51 14.15 30.88
N PRO A 217 -5.92 13.55 32.01
CA PRO A 217 -6.13 14.30 33.25
C PRO A 217 -4.85 15.05 33.62
N LEU A 218 -4.96 16.38 33.75
CA LEU A 218 -3.82 17.26 34.05
C LEU A 218 -3.22 17.01 35.44
N VAL A 219 -3.91 16.26 36.31
CA VAL A 219 -3.53 15.96 37.69
C VAL A 219 -3.89 14.52 38.01
N ALA A 220 -3.08 13.85 38.82
CA ALA A 220 -3.36 12.53 39.35
C ALA A 220 -4.62 12.50 40.22
N SER A 221 -5.43 11.46 40.05
CA SER A 221 -6.61 11.14 40.84
C SER A 221 -6.25 10.77 42.26
N GLU A 222 -7.15 11.06 43.20
CA GLU A 222 -7.00 10.72 44.62
C GLU A 222 -6.81 9.21 44.83
N GLU A 223 -7.47 8.38 44.02
CA GLU A 223 -7.36 6.92 44.05
C GLU A 223 -5.92 6.46 43.75
N THR A 224 -5.30 7.02 42.70
CA THR A 224 -3.93 6.70 42.31
C THR A 224 -2.92 7.19 43.34
N LEU A 225 -3.11 8.38 43.90
CA LEU A 225 -2.26 8.92 44.97
C LEU A 225 -2.38 8.10 46.26
N GLN A 226 -3.58 7.61 46.60
CA GLN A 226 -3.77 6.73 47.75
C GLN A 226 -3.06 5.39 47.54
N ALA A 227 -3.21 4.76 46.36
CA ALA A 227 -2.53 3.51 46.05
C ALA A 227 -0.99 3.63 46.14
N ILE A 228 -0.42 4.74 45.67
CA ILE A 228 1.02 5.01 45.81
C ILE A 228 1.40 5.15 47.29
N THR A 229 0.59 5.87 48.09
CA THR A 229 0.84 6.06 49.53
C THR A 229 0.83 4.73 50.29
N ASP A 230 -0.13 3.86 49.98
CA ASP A 230 -0.24 2.53 50.59
C ASP A 230 0.98 1.67 50.25
N LEU A 231 1.43 1.71 48.99
CA LEU A 231 2.62 0.98 48.55
C LEU A 231 3.90 1.53 49.20
N LEU A 232 4.07 2.85 49.27
CA LEU A 232 5.22 3.47 49.96
C LEU A 232 5.27 3.06 51.44
N THR A 233 4.13 3.09 52.12
CA THR A 233 4.01 2.64 53.51
C THR A 233 4.41 1.17 53.66
N SER A 234 3.96 0.30 52.76
CA SER A 234 4.32 -1.13 52.79
C SER A 234 5.82 -1.39 52.57
N LEU A 235 6.52 -0.46 51.90
CA LEU A 235 7.95 -0.54 51.60
C LEU A 235 8.81 0.26 52.60
N ASN A 236 8.20 0.85 53.63
CA ASN A 236 8.83 1.76 54.58
C ASN A 236 9.57 2.92 53.90
N LYS A 237 8.90 3.52 52.91
CA LYS A 237 9.36 4.66 52.09
C LYS A 237 8.40 5.81 52.18
N ASP A 238 8.84 6.98 51.76
CA ASP A 238 8.00 8.18 51.76
C ASP A 238 7.98 8.91 50.41
N TRP A 239 7.11 9.92 50.33
CA TRP A 239 6.94 10.70 49.12
C TRP A 239 8.15 11.61 48.84
N GLU A 240 8.71 12.25 49.86
CA GLU A 240 9.68 13.34 49.69
C GLU A 240 11.11 12.85 49.42
N GLN A 241 11.52 11.75 50.05
CA GLN A 241 12.86 11.20 49.97
C GLN A 241 12.98 10.12 48.90
N ASP A 242 11.91 9.37 48.61
CA ASP A 242 11.96 8.25 47.67
C ASP A 242 11.19 8.51 46.37
N PHE A 243 9.89 8.80 46.46
CA PHE A 243 9.02 8.74 45.29
C PHE A 243 9.11 9.97 44.38
N LEU A 244 9.05 11.18 44.94
CA LEU A 244 9.10 12.42 44.17
C LEU A 244 10.48 12.65 43.52
N PRO A 245 11.63 12.35 44.18
CA PRO A 245 12.94 12.38 43.52
C PRO A 245 13.07 11.35 42.40
N LEU A 246 12.47 10.16 42.55
CA LEU A 246 12.44 9.15 41.50
C LEU A 246 11.65 9.65 40.28
N CYS A 247 10.45 10.17 40.50
CA CYS A 247 9.61 10.74 39.44
C CYS A 247 10.33 11.91 38.75
N SER A 248 10.95 12.81 39.51
CA SER A 248 11.71 13.94 38.96
C SER A 248 12.85 13.46 38.03
N ASN A 249 13.55 12.40 38.41
CA ASN A 249 14.61 11.80 37.61
C ASN A 249 14.11 11.10 36.34
N ILE A 250 12.95 10.44 36.40
CA ILE A 250 12.36 9.72 35.26
C ILE A 250 11.80 10.71 34.24
N PHE A 251 11.06 11.72 34.71
CA PHE A 251 10.35 12.66 33.85
C PHE A 251 11.15 13.91 33.49
N LYS A 252 12.38 14.05 34.02
CA LYS A 252 13.30 15.16 33.75
C LYS A 252 12.68 16.53 34.04
N ARG A 253 11.90 16.61 35.11
CA ARG A 253 11.21 17.82 35.60
C ARG A 253 11.25 17.83 37.12
N ASP A 254 11.38 19.01 37.72
CA ASP A 254 11.34 19.15 39.17
C ASP A 254 9.91 18.94 39.69
N ILE A 255 9.72 17.91 40.52
CA ILE A 255 8.44 17.55 41.13
C ILE A 255 8.65 17.52 42.64
N PHE A 256 8.03 18.46 43.34
CA PHE A 256 8.18 18.67 44.78
C PHE A 256 6.94 18.26 45.59
N GLN A 257 5.80 18.06 44.93
CA GLN A 257 4.54 17.70 45.59
C GLN A 257 3.76 16.70 44.74
N ALA A 258 3.01 15.82 45.40
CA ALA A 258 2.20 14.80 44.73
C ALA A 258 1.14 15.39 43.76
N SER A 259 0.62 16.58 44.07
CA SER A 259 -0.34 17.32 43.23
C SER A 259 0.24 17.81 41.90
N GLN A 260 1.57 17.79 41.74
CA GLN A 260 2.24 18.18 40.50
C GLN A 260 2.39 17.03 39.51
N LEU A 261 2.01 15.81 39.91
CA LEU A 261 2.00 14.64 39.04
C LEU A 261 0.72 14.64 38.19
N THR A 262 0.89 14.40 36.90
CA THR A 262 -0.21 13.99 36.03
C THR A 262 -0.61 12.55 36.35
N GLU A 263 -1.83 12.14 35.96
CA GLU A 263 -2.30 10.77 36.15
C GLU A 263 -1.33 9.75 35.52
N GLU A 264 -0.80 10.06 34.34
CA GLU A 264 0.14 9.19 33.64
C GLU A 264 1.49 9.10 34.35
N GLU A 265 2.01 10.21 34.87
CA GLU A 265 3.25 10.24 35.65
C GLU A 265 3.11 9.45 36.95
N ALA A 266 1.97 9.58 37.64
CA ALA A 266 1.68 8.87 38.88
C ALA A 266 1.59 7.35 38.65
N GLN A 267 0.85 6.90 37.62
CA GLN A 267 0.74 5.47 37.28
C GLN A 267 2.08 4.86 36.84
N LYS A 268 2.88 5.60 36.06
CA LYS A 268 4.22 5.16 35.64
C LYS A 268 5.18 5.07 36.81
N GLY A 269 5.19 6.06 37.71
CA GLY A 269 5.97 6.05 38.95
C GLY A 269 5.58 4.87 39.84
N PHE A 270 4.28 4.64 40.02
CA PHE A 270 3.73 3.52 40.78
C PHE A 270 4.20 2.17 40.22
N SER A 271 4.06 1.96 38.91
CA SER A 271 4.49 0.73 38.23
C SER A 271 6.00 0.48 38.38
N PHE A 272 6.81 1.54 38.36
CA PHE A 272 8.25 1.43 38.58
C PHE A 272 8.59 1.04 40.03
N LEU A 273 7.89 1.63 41.00
CA LEU A 273 8.04 1.30 42.41
C LEU A 273 7.67 -0.17 42.69
N GLN A 274 6.57 -0.67 42.10
CA GLN A 274 6.16 -2.08 42.18
C GLN A 274 7.22 -3.03 41.62
N LYS A 275 7.77 -2.72 40.44
CA LYS A 275 8.85 -3.53 39.84
C LYS A 275 10.10 -3.53 40.71
N LYS A 276 10.46 -2.38 41.28
CA LYS A 276 11.62 -2.26 42.17
C LYS A 276 11.42 -3.04 43.47
N ALA A 277 10.20 -3.08 44.01
CA ALA A 277 9.84 -3.88 45.17
C ALA A 277 9.90 -5.39 44.89
N GLN A 278 9.42 -5.84 43.72
CA GLN A 278 9.51 -7.25 43.31
C GLN A 278 10.94 -7.74 43.09
N VAL A 279 11.86 -6.85 42.75
CA VAL A 279 13.29 -7.19 42.56
C VAL A 279 14.08 -7.18 43.87
N ALA A 280 13.54 -6.54 44.92
CA ALA A 280 14.18 -6.41 46.24
C ALA A 280 13.68 -7.41 47.28
N ALA A 281 12.61 -8.17 46.98
CA ALA A 281 12.08 -9.28 47.76
C ALA A 281 12.70 -10.61 47.30
#